data_AF-A0A382T5V4-F1
#
_entry.id   AF-A0A382T5V4-F1
#
_cell.length_a   1.000
_cell.length_b   1.000
_cell.length_c   1.000
_cell.angle_alpha   90.00
_cell.angle_beta   90.00
_cell.angle_gamma   90.00
#
_symmetry.space_group_name_H-M   'P 1'
#
loop_
_entity.id
_entity.type
_entity.pdbx_description
1 polymer ?
#
loop_
_entity_poly.entity_id
_entity_poly.type
_entity_poly.pdbx_seq_one_letter_code
_entity_poly.pdbx_strand_id
1 'polypeptide(L)' 'MKPNSKILIIAGSDSSGGAGIQADIKTVTSLGSYAMTAVTAITAQNT' A
#
# COMPACT_ATOMS: atom_id res chain seq x y z
N MET A 1 -1.36 -19.39 6.75
CA MET A 1 0.01 -19.24 6.20
C MET A 1 0.69 -18.11 6.96
N LYS A 2 1.93 -18.29 7.45
CA LYS A 2 2.68 -17.17 8.05
C LYS A 2 3.24 -16.29 6.90
N PRO A 3 3.08 -14.96 6.95
CA PRO A 3 3.66 -14.08 5.93
C PRO A 3 5.20 -14.15 5.96
N ASN A 4 5.82 -14.06 4.78
CA ASN A 4 7.27 -14.20 4.61
C ASN A 4 8.06 -13.09 5.31
N SER A 5 7.54 -11.86 5.27
CA SER A 5 8.15 -10.69 5.90
C SER A 5 7.07 -9.64 6.24
N LYS A 6 7.42 -8.65 7.06
CA LYS A 6 6.60 -7.46 7.31
C LYS A 6 7.26 -6.27 6.62
N ILE A 7 6.54 -5.60 5.74
CA ILE A 7 7.08 -4.49 4.92
C ILE A 7 6.37 -3.20 5.34
N LEU A 8 7.15 -2.20 5.75
CA LEU A 8 6.65 -0.85 6.02
C LEU A 8 6.70 -0.03 4.73
N ILE A 9 5.55 0.44 4.26
CA ILE A 9 5.40 1.33 3.12
C ILE A 9 5.26 2.76 3.66
N ILE A 10 6.11 3.67 3.19
CA ILE A 10 6.08 5.09 3.54
C ILE A 10 5.81 5.88 2.26
N ALA A 11 4.55 6.21 2.01
CA ALA A 11 4.12 6.83 0.76
C ALA A 11 2.78 7.56 0.91
N GLY A 12 2.37 8.26 -0.16
CA GLY A 12 1.04 8.84 -0.27
C GLY A 12 -0.04 7.79 -0.54
N SER A 13 -1.24 8.04 -0.02
CA SER A 13 -2.46 7.30 -0.35
C SER A 13 -3.05 7.86 -1.65
N ASP A 14 -3.26 6.99 -2.64
CA ASP A 14 -3.94 7.31 -3.89
C ASP A 14 -5.37 6.77 -3.89
N SER A 15 -6.37 7.66 -3.85
CA SER A 15 -7.79 7.28 -3.80
C SER A 15 -8.28 6.51 -5.02
N SER A 16 -7.59 6.61 -6.17
CA SER A 16 -7.94 5.82 -7.37
C SER A 16 -7.58 4.33 -7.23
N GLY A 17 -6.65 4.01 -6.31
CA GLY A 17 -6.14 2.67 -6.09
C GLY A 17 -5.16 2.16 -7.16
N GLY A 18 -4.76 3.01 -8.12
CA GLY A 18 -3.83 2.67 -9.20
C GLY A 18 -2.36 2.85 -8.84
N ALA A 19 -2.04 3.73 -7.88
CA ALA A 19 -0.69 4.01 -7.41
C ALA A 19 -0.62 4.07 -5.88
N GLY A 20 0.48 4.61 -5.37
CA GLY A 20 0.71 4.87 -3.94
C GLY A 20 0.57 3.62 -3.06
N ILE A 21 0.19 3.86 -1.80
CA ILE A 21 0.01 2.81 -0.78
C ILE A 21 -0.89 1.67 -1.28
N GLN A 22 -1.93 1.96 -2.06
CA GLN A 22 -2.88 0.98 -2.56
C GLN A 22 -2.22 0.00 -3.54
N ALA A 23 -1.36 0.49 -4.45
CA ALA A 23 -0.59 -0.35 -5.34
C ALA A 23 0.50 -1.14 -4.60
N ASP A 24 1.13 -0.51 -3.60
CA ASP A 24 2.17 -1.14 -2.78
C ASP A 24 1.60 -2.31 -1.95
N ILE A 25 0.45 -2.13 -1.29
CA ILE A 25 -0.23 -3.19 -0.53
C ILE A 25 -0.56 -4.38 -1.43
N LYS A 26 -1.12 -4.13 -2.64
CA LYS A 26 -1.43 -5.20 -3.60
C LYS A 26 -0.16 -5.99 -3.97
N THR A 27 0.93 -5.27 -4.23
CA THR A 27 2.22 -5.87 -4.57
C THR A 27 2.79 -6.70 -3.42
N VAL A 28 2.89 -6.13 -2.23
CA VAL A 28 3.43 -6.81 -1.04
C VAL A 28 2.59 -8.05 -0.68
N THR A 29 1.27 -7.93 -0.76
CA THR A 29 0.34 -9.05 -0.50
C THR A 29 0.51 -10.15 -1.54
N SER A 30 0.62 -9.79 -2.83
CA SER A 30 0.85 -10.74 -3.92
C SER A 30 2.20 -11.47 -3.78
N LEU A 31 3.19 -10.86 -3.13
CA LEU A 31 4.49 -11.46 -2.83
C LEU A 31 4.49 -12.28 -1.52
N GLY A 32 3.32 -12.49 -0.91
CA GLY A 32 3.17 -13.32 0.30
C GLY A 32 3.70 -12.67 1.58
N SER A 33 3.84 -11.34 1.60
CA SER A 33 4.29 -10.58 2.77
C SER A 33 3.16 -9.77 3.39
N TYR A 34 3.36 -9.31 4.63
CA TYR A 34 2.39 -8.49 5.36
C TYR A 34 2.70 -7.00 5.18
N ALA A 35 1.79 -6.27 4.54
CA ALA A 35 1.92 -4.85 4.31
C ALA A 35 1.56 -4.03 5.56
N MET A 36 2.40 -3.06 5.91
CA MET A 36 2.15 -2.03 6.92
C MET A 36 2.34 -0.67 6.26
N THR A 37 1.68 0.38 6.76
CA THR A 37 1.70 1.69 6.12
C THR A 37 2.00 2.81 7.12
N ALA A 38 2.80 3.77 6.68
CA ALA A 38 2.93 5.10 7.27
C ALA A 38 2.53 6.13 6.20
N VAL A 39 1.33 6.67 6.33
CA VAL A 39 0.73 7.57 5.34
C VAL A 39 1.39 8.94 5.41
N THR A 40 1.94 9.43 4.31
CA THR A 40 2.58 10.76 4.26
C THR A 40 1.71 11.85 3.65
N ALA A 41 0.76 11.46 2.79
CA ALA A 41 -0.21 12.33 2.15
C ALA A 41 -1.46 11.52 1.76
N ILE A 42 -2.57 12.21 1.50
CA ILE A 42 -3.79 11.59 0.97
C ILE A 42 -4.22 12.40 -0.26
N THR A 43 -4.42 11.73 -1.39
CA THR A 43 -5.10 12.33 -2.54
C THR A 43 -6.60 12.05 -2.42
N ALA A 44 -7.40 13.02 -2.84
CA ALA A 44 -8.83 12.86 -3.05
C ALA A 44 -9.13 13.29 -4.49
N GLN A 45 -9.67 12.39 -5.28
CA GLN A 45 -10.07 12.65 -6.65
C GLN A 45 -11.59 12.66 -6.74
N ASN A 46 -12.14 13.60 -7.50
CA ASN A 46 -13.55 13.63 -7.87
C ASN A 46 -13.67 13.51 -9.39
N THR A 47 -14.80 12.96 -9.83
CA THR A 47 -15.31 12.95 -11.21
C THR A 47 -16.75 12.47 -11.15
#